data_AF-X7F2Y2-F1
#
_entry.id   AF-X7F2Y2-F1
#
_cell.length_a   1.000
_cell.length_b   1.000
_cell.length_c   1.000
_cell.angle_alpha   90.00
_cell.angle_beta   90.00
_cell.angle_gamma   90.00
#
_symmetry.space_group_name_H-M   'P 1'
#
loop_
_entity.id
_entity.type
_entity.pdbx_description
1 polymer ?
#
loop_
_entity_poly.entity_id
_entity_poly.type
_entity_poly.pdbx_seq_one_letter_code
_entity_poly.pdbx_strand_id
1 'polypeptide(L)'
;MDLVSVLKSVHVLAACLWVGGVVVFAMLTLPEARDRARRLVLLSQLAPLGPRLFTPASLTVLATGPVLAWVGGWGMPAWLVAALAAAAGSVALGVTVLAPGLEKVALLTESGEGDWAGEVAANLRWATRLDLSLLVFALLMMVAKPGWDAVPVVGAPVLLLFVLLWLTARQPATGSLFEVFRRGARQ
;
A
#
# COMPACT_ATOMS: atom_id res chain seq x y z
N MET A 1 24.94 11.11 -17.94
CA MET A 1 23.59 10.49 -17.93
C MET A 1 22.62 11.49 -18.54
N ASP A 2 21.73 11.05 -19.41
CA ASP A 2 20.66 11.87 -19.95
C ASP A 2 19.50 12.01 -18.94
N LEU A 3 18.64 13.02 -19.14
CA LEU A 3 17.55 13.37 -18.21
C LEU A 3 16.59 12.21 -17.98
N VAL A 4 16.27 11.43 -19.01
CA VAL A 4 15.36 10.28 -18.92
C VAL A 4 15.94 9.21 -18.01
N SER A 5 17.23 8.91 -18.14
CA SER A 5 17.90 7.94 -17.27
C SER A 5 17.92 8.39 -15.80
N VAL A 6 18.16 9.68 -15.53
CA VAL A 6 18.13 10.23 -14.16
C VAL A 6 16.73 10.11 -13.56
N LEU A 7 15.71 10.58 -14.27
CA LEU A 7 14.31 10.51 -13.82
C LEU A 7 13.86 9.07 -13.58
N LYS A 8 14.23 8.14 -14.48
CA LYS A 8 13.91 6.72 -14.33
C LYS A 8 14.58 6.11 -13.10
N SER A 9 15.85 6.44 -12.84
CA SER A 9 16.55 5.98 -11.64
C SER A 9 15.89 6.49 -10.37
N VAL A 10 15.56 7.79 -10.30
CA VAL A 10 14.85 8.39 -9.16
C VAL A 10 13.49 7.73 -8.96
N HIS A 11 12.73 7.53 -10.04
CA HIS A 11 11.42 6.87 -10.00
C HIS A 11 11.52 5.45 -9.42
N VAL A 12 12.45 4.63 -9.92
CA VAL A 12 12.62 3.25 -9.48
C VAL A 12 13.08 3.17 -8.03
N LEU A 13 14.01 4.03 -7.60
CA LEU A 13 14.45 4.07 -6.19
C LEU A 13 13.30 4.46 -5.26
N ALA A 14 12.51 5.46 -5.63
CA ALA A 14 11.32 5.86 -4.86
C ALA A 14 10.28 4.74 -4.83
N ALA A 15 10.05 4.04 -5.94
CA ALA A 15 9.15 2.89 -6.00
C ALA A 15 9.61 1.75 -5.08
N CYS A 16 10.92 1.44 -5.05
CA CYS A 16 11.46 0.44 -4.14
C CYS A 16 11.21 0.79 -2.66
N LEU A 17 11.40 2.06 -2.28
CA LEU A 17 11.15 2.51 -0.90
C LEU A 17 9.66 2.40 -0.54
N TRP A 18 8.78 2.84 -1.45
CA TRP A 18 7.34 2.82 -1.22
C TRP A 18 6.80 1.39 -1.12
N VAL A 19 7.09 0.54 -2.12
CA VAL A 19 6.62 -0.85 -2.14
C VAL A 19 7.24 -1.66 -1.00
N GLY A 20 8.53 -1.48 -0.74
CA GLY A 20 9.22 -2.15 0.37
C GLY A 20 8.58 -1.85 1.72
N GLY A 21 8.15 -0.60 1.96
CA GLY A 21 7.41 -0.21 3.15
C GLY A 21 6.11 -1.00 3.32
N VAL A 22 5.31 -1.08 2.25
CA VAL A 22 4.03 -1.81 2.27
C VAL A 22 4.23 -3.31 2.49
N VAL A 23 5.30 -3.90 1.93
CA VAL A 23 5.66 -5.31 2.19
C VAL A 23 5.97 -5.53 3.67
N VAL A 24 6.78 -4.67 4.29
CA VAL A 24 7.08 -4.76 5.73
C VAL A 24 5.80 -4.65 6.56
N PHE A 25 4.93 -3.70 6.22
CA PHE A 25 3.61 -3.58 6.84
C PHE A 25 2.79 -4.86 6.73
N ALA A 26 2.69 -5.43 5.54
CA ALA A 26 1.93 -6.64 5.30
C ALA A 26 2.44 -7.78 6.18
N MET A 27 3.76 -7.96 6.28
CA MET A 27 4.38 -8.99 7.12
C MET A 27 4.08 -8.79 8.60
N LEU A 28 4.14 -7.55 9.09
CA LEU A 28 3.86 -7.24 10.51
C LEU A 28 2.38 -7.33 10.88
N THR A 29 1.47 -7.44 9.92
CA THR A 29 0.04 -7.66 10.23
C THR A 29 -0.34 -9.15 10.27
N LEU A 30 0.57 -10.05 9.89
CA LEU A 30 0.32 -11.50 9.87
C LEU A 30 0.11 -12.08 11.28
N PRO A 31 -0.87 -12.99 11.45
CA PRO A 31 -1.21 -13.56 12.76
C PRO A 31 -0.14 -14.49 13.33
N GLU A 32 0.70 -15.11 12.50
CA GLU A 32 1.70 -16.12 12.91
C GLU A 32 2.93 -15.54 13.65
N ALA A 33 2.99 -14.22 13.87
CA ALA A 33 4.05 -13.62 14.67
C ALA A 33 3.94 -14.10 16.12
N ARG A 34 4.93 -14.90 16.57
CA ARG A 34 4.98 -15.55 17.90
C ARG A 34 4.92 -14.58 19.09
N ASP A 35 5.18 -13.28 18.88
CA ASP A 35 5.20 -12.26 19.92
C ASP A 35 4.35 -11.05 19.52
N ARG A 36 3.11 -11.04 20.04
CA ARG A 36 2.13 -9.97 19.79
C ARG A 36 2.63 -8.62 20.30
N ALA A 37 3.22 -8.57 21.49
CA ALA A 37 3.66 -7.33 22.11
C ALA A 37 4.80 -6.70 21.29
N ARG A 38 5.80 -7.50 20.93
CA ARG A 38 6.91 -7.05 20.07
C ARG A 38 6.42 -6.57 18.71
N ARG A 39 5.43 -7.23 18.11
CA ARG A 39 4.85 -6.81 16.83
C ARG A 39 4.16 -5.45 16.92
N LEU A 40 3.43 -5.19 18.00
CA LEU A 40 2.78 -3.89 18.22
C LEU A 40 3.80 -2.77 18.40
N VAL A 41 4.90 -3.03 19.11
CA VAL A 41 6.03 -2.09 19.22
C VAL A 41 6.68 -1.83 17.85
N LEU A 42 6.86 -2.86 17.02
CA LEU A 42 7.39 -2.66 15.67
C LEU A 42 6.43 -1.84 14.80
N LEU A 43 5.12 -2.10 14.87
CA LEU A 43 4.12 -1.32 14.14
C LEU A 43 4.11 0.15 14.60
N SER A 44 4.19 0.42 15.91
CA SER A 44 4.24 1.79 16.42
C SER A 44 5.48 2.54 15.93
N GLN A 45 6.63 1.86 15.84
CA GLN A 45 7.87 2.43 15.29
C GLN A 45 7.79 2.75 13.80
N LEU A 46 6.87 2.14 13.04
CA LEU A 46 6.67 2.46 11.63
C LEU A 46 5.75 3.67 11.40
N ALA A 47 4.93 4.08 12.38
CA ALA A 47 4.02 5.22 12.24
C ALA A 47 4.71 6.51 11.74
N PRO A 48 5.87 6.90 12.28
CA PRO A 48 6.58 8.09 11.81
C PRO A 48 7.15 7.97 10.39
N LEU A 49 7.33 6.74 9.87
CA LEU A 49 7.88 6.52 8.52
C LEU A 49 6.85 6.83 7.42
N GLY A 50 5.55 6.79 7.73
CA GLY A 50 4.48 7.21 6.82
C GLY A 50 4.75 8.59 6.20
N PRO A 51 4.67 9.67 6.99
CA PRO A 51 4.90 11.02 6.47
C PRO A 51 6.36 11.32 6.10
N ARG A 52 7.34 10.63 6.70
CA ARG A 52 8.77 10.94 6.51
C ARG A 52 9.43 10.22 5.34
N LEU A 53 8.94 9.05 4.97
CA LEU A 53 9.57 8.21 3.95
C LEU A 53 8.57 7.77 2.88
N PHE A 54 7.44 7.18 3.27
CA PHE A 54 6.51 6.57 2.32
C PHE A 54 5.74 7.60 1.51
N THR A 55 5.22 8.66 2.14
CA THR A 55 4.53 9.75 1.43
C THR A 55 5.45 10.48 0.45
N PRO A 56 6.68 10.91 0.83
CA PRO A 56 7.62 11.49 -0.13
C PRO A 56 7.99 10.54 -1.27
N ALA A 57 8.19 9.25 -0.99
CA ALA A 57 8.48 8.25 -2.01
C ALA A 57 7.31 8.07 -2.98
N SER A 58 6.07 7.97 -2.48
CA SER A 58 4.88 7.83 -3.34
C SER A 58 4.65 9.05 -4.22
N LEU A 59 4.82 10.26 -3.65
CA LEU A 59 4.72 11.50 -4.42
C LEU A 59 5.80 11.58 -5.50
N THR A 60 7.02 11.14 -5.18
CA THR A 60 8.13 11.07 -6.14
C THR A 60 7.77 10.15 -7.30
N VAL A 61 7.24 8.95 -7.03
CA VAL A 61 6.78 8.00 -8.07
C VAL A 61 5.67 8.62 -8.93
N LEU A 62 4.65 9.20 -8.30
CA LEU A 62 3.51 9.81 -8.99
C LEU A 62 3.88 11.07 -9.80
N ALA A 63 4.91 11.80 -9.39
CA ALA A 63 5.41 12.94 -10.16
C ALA A 63 6.29 12.48 -11.33
N THR A 64 7.25 11.60 -11.07
CA THR A 64 8.24 11.18 -12.08
C THR A 64 7.65 10.26 -13.15
N GLY A 65 6.63 9.46 -12.84
CA GLY A 65 5.98 8.58 -13.82
C GLY A 65 5.36 9.31 -15.02
N PRO A 66 4.43 10.26 -14.80
CA PRO A 66 3.85 11.09 -15.86
C PRO A 66 4.88 11.95 -16.59
N VAL A 67 5.87 12.51 -15.87
CA VAL A 67 6.96 13.30 -16.49
C VAL A 67 7.78 12.43 -17.44
N LEU A 68 8.12 11.19 -17.05
CA LEU A 68 8.80 10.24 -17.93
C LEU A 68 7.98 9.90 -19.16
N ALA A 69 6.66 9.70 -19.01
CA ALA A 69 5.77 9.42 -20.14
C ALA A 69 5.70 10.60 -21.12
N TRP A 70 5.70 11.83 -20.60
CA TRP A 70 5.69 13.05 -21.41
C TRP A 70 7.02 13.25 -22.15
N VAL A 71 8.15 13.24 -21.43
CA VAL A 71 9.49 13.42 -22.02
C VAL A 71 9.83 12.28 -23.00
N GLY A 72 9.39 11.05 -22.70
CA GLY A 72 9.58 9.89 -23.57
C GLY A 72 8.65 9.81 -24.78
N GLY A 73 7.65 10.69 -24.87
CA GLY A 73 6.66 10.69 -25.96
C GLY A 73 5.79 9.44 -26.00
N TRP A 74 5.58 8.77 -24.86
CA TRP A 74 4.88 7.47 -24.81
C TRP A 74 3.37 7.58 -24.92
N GLY A 75 2.81 8.79 -24.81
CA GLY A 75 1.36 9.01 -24.77
C GLY A 75 0.73 8.40 -23.52
N MET A 76 -0.43 7.78 -23.68
CA MET A 76 -1.20 7.21 -22.57
C MET A 76 -1.57 5.73 -22.82
N PRO A 77 -0.57 4.84 -22.83
CA PRO A 77 -0.80 3.42 -23.11
C PRO A 77 -1.53 2.74 -21.95
N ALA A 78 -2.22 1.63 -22.24
CA ALA A 78 -3.05 0.90 -21.27
C ALA A 78 -2.32 0.59 -19.96
N TRP A 79 -1.07 0.12 -20.06
CA TRP A 79 -0.24 -0.20 -18.90
C TRP A 79 0.05 0.99 -18.00
N LEU A 80 0.24 2.18 -18.57
CA LEU A 80 0.52 3.40 -17.81
C LEU A 80 -0.73 3.83 -17.06
N VAL A 81 -1.89 3.83 -17.73
CA VAL A 81 -3.18 4.19 -17.13
C VAL A 81 -3.52 3.26 -15.98
N ALA A 82 -3.41 1.95 -16.20
CA ALA A 82 -3.72 0.95 -15.19
C ALA A 82 -2.79 1.04 -13.97
N ALA A 83 -1.48 1.22 -14.19
CA ALA A 83 -0.53 1.39 -13.10
C ALA A 83 -0.74 2.69 -12.32
N LEU A 84 -1.05 3.80 -12.99
CA LEU A 84 -1.39 5.07 -12.35
C LEU A 84 -2.67 4.96 -11.51
N ALA A 85 -3.70 4.29 -12.03
CA ALA A 85 -4.94 4.06 -11.29
C ALA A 85 -4.70 3.23 -10.02
N ALA A 86 -3.91 2.16 -10.12
CA ALA A 86 -3.56 1.33 -8.96
C ALA A 86 -2.69 2.08 -7.95
N ALA A 87 -1.70 2.86 -8.41
CA ALA A 87 -0.88 3.70 -7.54
C ALA A 87 -1.71 4.79 -6.83
N ALA A 88 -2.65 5.42 -7.52
CA ALA A 88 -3.58 6.38 -6.93
C ALA A 88 -4.49 5.71 -5.87
N GLY A 89 -4.99 4.50 -6.15
CA GLY A 89 -5.73 3.71 -5.18
C GLY A 89 -4.91 3.36 -3.93
N SER A 90 -3.64 3.01 -4.11
CA SER A 90 -2.70 2.76 -3.00
C SER A 90 -2.51 4.00 -2.13
N VAL A 91 -2.26 5.18 -2.74
CA VAL A 91 -2.16 6.44 -1.98
C VAL A 91 -3.46 6.76 -1.23
N ALA A 92 -4.60 6.60 -1.88
CA ALA A 92 -5.90 6.86 -1.24
C ALA A 92 -6.09 5.95 -0.01
N LEU A 93 -5.80 4.66 -0.13
CA LEU A 93 -5.89 3.70 0.98
C LEU A 93 -4.87 3.99 2.08
N GLY A 94 -3.65 4.34 1.69
CA GLY A 94 -2.57 4.78 2.56
C GLY A 94 -2.99 5.94 3.46
N VAL A 95 -3.53 7.00 2.86
CA VAL A 95 -3.91 8.23 3.58
C VAL A 95 -5.20 8.05 4.40
N THR A 96 -6.19 7.32 3.88
CA THR A 96 -7.52 7.28 4.50
C THR A 96 -7.72 6.16 5.51
N VAL A 97 -6.99 5.05 5.38
CA VAL A 97 -7.20 3.86 6.22
C VAL A 97 -5.92 3.47 6.96
N LEU A 98 -4.81 3.32 6.25
CA LEU A 98 -3.59 2.76 6.83
C LEU A 98 -2.89 3.73 7.78
N ALA A 99 -2.67 4.99 7.37
CA ALA A 99 -1.99 5.97 8.20
C ALA A 99 -2.75 6.27 9.51
N PRO A 100 -4.06 6.59 9.50
CA PRO A 100 -4.81 6.81 10.74
C PRO A 100 -4.89 5.57 11.62
N GLY A 101 -5.03 4.39 11.01
CA GLY A 101 -5.08 3.13 11.74
C GLY A 101 -3.77 2.82 12.45
N LEU A 102 -2.64 3.09 11.79
CA LEU A 102 -1.31 2.87 12.34
C LEU A 102 -0.97 3.85 13.47
N GLU A 103 -1.33 5.13 13.31
CA GLU A 103 -1.23 6.13 14.38
C GLU A 103 -2.03 5.68 15.61
N LYS A 104 -3.25 5.16 15.40
CA LYS A 104 -4.06 4.60 16.48
C LYS A 104 -3.39 3.40 17.15
N VAL A 105 -2.81 2.47 16.37
CA VAL A 105 -2.03 1.34 16.94
C VAL A 105 -0.87 1.85 17.79
N ALA A 106 -0.15 2.89 17.33
CA ALA A 106 0.95 3.48 18.08
C ALA A 106 0.48 4.05 19.43
N LEU A 107 -0.56 4.90 19.40
CA LEU A 107 -1.14 5.51 20.61
C LEU A 107 -1.64 4.47 21.62
N LEU A 108 -2.33 3.42 21.16
CA LEU A 108 -2.84 2.35 22.02
C LEU A 108 -1.73 1.47 22.58
N THR A 109 -0.65 1.30 21.84
CA THR A 109 0.52 0.56 22.32
C THR A 109 1.25 1.34 23.41
N GLU A 110 1.40 2.66 23.23
CA GLU A 110 2.06 3.55 24.19
C GLU A 110 1.27 3.75 25.50
N SER A 111 -0.06 3.75 25.42
CA SER A 111 -0.96 3.85 26.58
C SER A 111 -1.13 2.55 27.37
N GLY A 112 -0.54 1.44 26.91
CA GLY A 112 -0.63 0.12 27.56
C GLY A 112 -1.88 -0.69 27.18
N GLU A 113 -2.66 -0.23 26.21
CA GLU A 113 -3.90 -0.87 25.73
C GLU A 113 -3.63 -1.91 24.62
N GLY A 114 -2.67 -2.82 24.86
CA GLY A 114 -2.15 -3.76 23.86
C GLY A 114 -3.18 -4.74 23.26
N ASP A 115 -4.24 -5.06 24.00
CA ASP A 115 -5.33 -5.89 23.49
C ASP A 115 -6.14 -5.15 22.43
N TRP A 116 -6.49 -3.89 22.69
CA TRP A 116 -7.20 -3.08 21.71
C TRP A 116 -6.30 -2.68 20.53
N ALA A 117 -5.03 -2.36 20.79
CA ALA A 117 -4.04 -2.06 19.76
C ALA A 117 -3.93 -3.20 18.73
N GLY A 118 -3.92 -4.46 19.18
CA GLY A 118 -3.87 -5.58 18.26
C GLY A 118 -5.18 -5.97 17.61
N GLU A 119 -6.35 -5.55 18.13
CA GLU A 119 -7.61 -5.60 17.39
C GLU A 119 -7.61 -4.59 16.23
N VAL A 120 -7.15 -3.37 16.48
CA VAL A 120 -6.98 -2.36 15.43
C VAL A 120 -6.00 -2.85 14.37
N ALA A 121 -4.81 -3.33 14.77
CA ALA A 121 -3.82 -3.88 13.84
C ALA A 121 -4.37 -5.09 13.07
N ALA A 122 -5.18 -5.92 13.71
CA ALA A 122 -5.86 -7.04 13.07
C ALA A 122 -6.82 -6.58 11.97
N ASN A 123 -7.57 -5.50 12.24
CA ASN A 123 -8.49 -4.90 11.29
C ASN A 123 -7.79 -4.14 10.16
N LEU A 124 -6.51 -3.83 10.27
CA LEU A 124 -5.74 -3.24 9.15
C LEU A 124 -5.26 -4.27 8.13
N ARG A 125 -5.26 -5.57 8.46
CA ARG A 125 -4.78 -6.64 7.56
C ARG A 125 -5.38 -6.58 6.16
N TRP A 126 -6.70 -6.39 6.05
CA TRP A 126 -7.35 -6.37 4.74
C TRP A 126 -6.86 -5.17 3.92
N ALA A 127 -6.72 -4.00 4.55
CA ALA A 127 -6.27 -2.77 3.89
C ALA A 127 -4.82 -2.92 3.45
N THR A 128 -3.95 -3.47 4.30
CA THR A 128 -2.54 -3.66 3.95
C THR A 128 -2.36 -4.66 2.81
N ARG A 129 -3.17 -5.74 2.78
CA ARG A 129 -3.12 -6.71 1.67
C ARG A 129 -3.70 -6.15 0.37
N LEU A 130 -4.78 -5.37 0.46
CA LEU A 130 -5.32 -4.62 -0.67
C LEU A 130 -4.25 -3.68 -1.25
N ASP A 131 -3.59 -2.90 -0.39
CA ASP A 131 -2.54 -1.96 -0.77
C ASP A 131 -1.37 -2.66 -1.48
N LEU A 132 -0.88 -3.75 -0.88
CA LEU A 132 0.16 -4.58 -1.48
C LEU A 132 -0.26 -5.13 -2.85
N SER A 133 -1.52 -5.56 -2.97
CA SER A 133 -2.03 -6.10 -4.24
C SER A 133 -2.07 -5.04 -5.33
N LEU A 134 -2.50 -3.81 -5.01
CA LEU A 134 -2.49 -2.67 -5.92
C LEU A 134 -1.06 -2.35 -6.39
N LEU A 135 -0.10 -2.32 -5.48
CA LEU A 135 1.30 -2.03 -5.81
C LEU A 135 1.96 -3.14 -6.62
N VAL A 136 1.72 -4.40 -6.29
CA VAL A 136 2.19 -5.54 -7.10
C VAL A 136 1.59 -5.50 -8.50
N PHE A 137 0.29 -5.19 -8.61
CA PHE A 137 -0.36 -5.01 -9.91
C PHE A 137 0.28 -3.88 -10.73
N ALA A 138 0.52 -2.72 -10.12
CA ALA A 138 1.19 -1.60 -10.78
C ALA A 138 2.58 -1.99 -11.29
N LEU A 139 3.36 -2.73 -10.49
CA LEU A 139 4.66 -3.26 -10.91
C LEU A 139 4.55 -4.23 -12.09
N LEU A 140 3.59 -5.16 -12.06
CA LEU A 140 3.36 -6.09 -13.17
C LEU A 140 3.01 -5.35 -14.46
N MET A 141 2.17 -4.31 -14.39
CA MET A 141 1.86 -3.48 -15.56
C MET A 141 3.09 -2.74 -16.10
N MET A 142 3.95 -2.24 -15.21
CA MET A 142 5.19 -1.56 -15.59
C MET A 142 6.25 -2.48 -16.22
N VAL A 143 6.20 -3.78 -15.91
CA VAL A 143 7.09 -4.80 -16.47
C VAL A 143 6.53 -5.36 -17.77
N ALA A 144 5.27 -5.81 -17.77
CA ALA A 144 4.64 -6.47 -18.91
C ALA A 144 4.29 -5.49 -20.04
N LYS A 145 3.99 -4.22 -19.69
CA LYS A 145 3.64 -3.12 -20.60
C LYS A 145 2.66 -3.48 -21.73
N PRO A 146 1.52 -4.13 -21.42
CA PRO A 146 0.54 -4.47 -22.45
C PRO A 146 -0.04 -3.23 -23.15
N GLY A 147 -0.19 -3.33 -24.47
CA GLY A 147 -0.94 -2.36 -25.27
C GLY A 147 -2.45 -2.50 -25.09
N TRP A 148 -3.21 -1.60 -25.72
CA TRP A 148 -4.68 -1.62 -25.70
C TRP A 148 -5.28 -2.85 -26.42
N ASP A 149 -4.51 -3.44 -27.32
CA ASP A 149 -4.81 -4.62 -28.13
C ASP A 149 -4.58 -5.95 -27.40
N ALA A 150 -3.79 -5.95 -26.32
CA ALA A 150 -3.37 -7.15 -25.59
C ALA A 150 -4.23 -7.48 -24.35
N VAL A 151 -5.56 -7.51 -24.52
CA VAL A 151 -6.53 -7.74 -23.43
C VAL A 151 -6.26 -9.01 -22.60
N PRO A 152 -5.85 -10.18 -23.17
CA PRO A 152 -5.56 -11.39 -22.39
C PRO A 152 -4.32 -11.26 -21.48
N VAL A 153 -3.33 -10.44 -21.86
CA VAL A 153 -2.08 -10.20 -21.11
C VAL A 153 -2.31 -9.22 -19.96
N VAL A 154 -3.30 -8.34 -20.08
CA VAL A 154 -3.86 -7.53 -18.96
C VAL A 154 -4.73 -8.40 -18.05
N GLY A 155 -5.44 -9.38 -18.64
CA GLY A 155 -6.38 -10.25 -17.95
C GLY A 155 -5.74 -11.07 -16.82
N ALA A 156 -4.59 -11.70 -17.02
CA ALA A 156 -3.97 -12.54 -15.98
C ALA A 156 -3.48 -11.77 -14.73
N PRO A 157 -2.80 -10.60 -14.84
CA PRO A 157 -2.51 -9.73 -13.69
C PRO A 157 -3.76 -9.17 -13.02
N VAL A 158 -4.80 -8.82 -13.79
CA VAL A 158 -6.08 -8.35 -13.25
C VAL A 158 -6.82 -9.49 -12.54
N LEU A 159 -6.79 -10.71 -13.06
CA LEU A 159 -7.39 -11.88 -12.43
C LEU A 159 -6.62 -12.26 -11.17
N LEU A 160 -5.28 -12.16 -11.18
CA LEU A 160 -4.44 -12.35 -10.01
C LEU A 160 -4.73 -11.29 -8.94
N LEU A 161 -4.80 -10.02 -9.33
CA LEU A 161 -5.24 -8.93 -8.46
C LEU A 161 -6.62 -9.25 -7.89
N PHE A 162 -7.59 -9.61 -8.73
CA PHE A 162 -8.95 -9.95 -8.32
C PHE A 162 -9.02 -11.16 -7.37
N VAL A 163 -8.22 -12.21 -7.60
CA VAL A 163 -8.12 -13.38 -6.73
C VAL A 163 -7.48 -13.01 -5.39
N LEU A 164 -6.41 -12.21 -5.38
CA LEU A 164 -5.79 -11.72 -4.16
C LEU A 164 -6.78 -10.85 -3.37
N LEU A 165 -7.46 -9.92 -4.03
CA LEU A 165 -8.51 -9.09 -3.46
C LEU A 165 -9.64 -9.93 -2.86
N TRP A 166 -10.12 -10.94 -3.58
CA TRP A 166 -11.19 -11.83 -3.12
C TRP A 166 -10.77 -12.67 -1.91
N LEU A 167 -9.54 -13.17 -1.87
CA LEU A 167 -9.00 -13.89 -0.71
C LEU A 167 -8.86 -12.97 0.51
N THR A 168 -8.55 -11.69 0.30
CA THR A 168 -8.46 -10.70 1.39
C THR A 168 -9.81 -10.28 1.95
N ALA A 169 -10.84 -10.20 1.10
CA ALA A 169 -12.21 -9.84 1.50
C ALA A 169 -12.90 -10.94 2.34
N ARG A 170 -12.41 -12.18 2.30
CA ARG A 170 -12.97 -13.33 3.03
C ARG A 170 -12.52 -13.48 4.48
N GLN A 171 -11.66 -12.59 4.99
CA GLN A 171 -11.32 -12.60 6.41
C GLN A 171 -12.23 -11.60 7.14
N PRO A 172 -13.32 -12.05 7.79
CA PRO A 172 -14.22 -11.16 8.50
C PRO A 172 -13.42 -10.40 9.57
N ALA A 173 -13.56 -9.08 9.56
CA ALA A 173 -13.19 -8.25 10.69
C ALA A 173 -13.99 -8.73 11.89
N THR A 174 -13.33 -9.33 12.88
CA THR A 174 -13.90 -9.46 14.21
C THR A 174 -14.03 -8.04 14.78
N GLY A 175 -15.21 -7.44 14.62
CA GLY A 175 -15.53 -6.06 14.98
C GLY A 175 -15.41 -5.12 13.78
N SER A 176 -16.52 -4.53 13.34
CA SER A 176 -16.48 -3.57 12.24
C SER A 176 -15.58 -2.38 12.62
N LEU A 177 -14.74 -1.91 11.70
CA LEU A 177 -13.93 -0.70 11.88
C LEU A 177 -14.77 0.45 12.44
N PHE A 178 -16.03 0.57 12.00
CA PHE A 178 -17.01 1.52 12.50
C PHE A 178 -17.34 1.36 14.00
N GLU A 179 -17.44 0.14 14.53
CA GLU A 179 -17.67 -0.08 15.96
C GLU A 179 -16.45 0.25 16.81
N VAL A 180 -15.25 -0.03 16.30
CA VAL A 180 -13.98 0.33 16.95
C VAL A 180 -13.77 1.85 16.93
N PHE A 181 -14.14 2.54 15.85
CA PHE A 181 -14.16 4.01 15.79
C PHE A 181 -15.25 4.61 16.68
N ARG A 182 -16.45 4.00 16.73
CA ARG A 182 -17.58 4.50 17.55
C ARG A 182 -17.39 4.27 19.05
N ARG A 183 -16.71 3.21 19.48
CA ARG A 183 -16.40 2.97 20.91
C ARG A 183 -15.34 3.93 21.44
N GLY A 184 -14.31 4.23 20.65
CA GLY A 184 -13.25 5.18 21.04
C GLY A 184 -13.72 6.64 21.16
N ALA A 185 -14.83 7.02 20.51
CA ALA A 185 -15.42 8.36 20.64
C ALA A 185 -16.37 8.51 21.85
N ARG A 186 -16.57 7.45 22.65
CA ARG A 186 -17.46 7.43 23.83
C ARG A 186 -16.71 7.29 25.16
N GLN A 187 -15.38 7.22 25.12
CA GLN A 187 -14.51 7.28 26.29
C GLN A 187 -13.75 8.60 26.24
#